data_AF-A0A1V2L7W9-F1
#
_entry.id   AF-A0A1V2L7W9-F1
#
_cell.length_a   1.000
_cell.length_b   1.000
_cell.length_c   1.000
_cell.angle_alpha   90.00
_cell.angle_beta   90.00
_cell.angle_gamma   90.00
#
_symmetry.space_group_name_H-M   'P 1'
#
loop_
_entity.id
_entity.type
_entity.pdbx_description
1 polymer ?
#
loop_
_entity_poly.entity_id
_entity_poly.type
_entity_poly.pdbx_seq_one_letter_code
_entity_poly.pdbx_strand_id
1 'polypeptide(L)'
;MTLANYVTDRSTPAEYETHIARQLQVNKEHLASLTHPGSAIKLPYGNDPAPQTDGPIFFFDIDNCLYKRSLQIHDLMQQYIHDYFVRRLDLSDEDAMELQLKYYRTYGLAIQGLVKYHKIDGLEYNAKVDDALPLQEILHPDEKLRDMLIKLRGKGHCDRLWLFTNAYKNHGERCVRLLGIGDLFEGLSFCDYGKMDFVCKPQEQAFHRALKEAGGKSFENCYFVDDSAANIATAVKLGFKKAVHFVERDEDLGTTPEGAILIRDILDLPQAVPELFE
;
A
#
# COMPACT_ATOMS: atom_id res chain seq x y z
N MET A 1 8.14 9.97 25.48
CA MET A 1 8.74 8.63 25.69
C MET A 1 9.90 8.52 24.72
N THR A 2 11.05 8.06 25.21
CA THR A 2 12.38 8.19 24.61
C THR A 2 12.57 7.28 23.39
N LEU A 3 13.15 7.81 22.31
CA LEU A 3 13.68 7.14 21.10
C LEU A 3 14.83 6.14 21.39
N ALA A 4 14.71 5.35 22.46
CA ALA A 4 15.74 4.44 22.93
C ALA A 4 15.27 3.00 22.72
N ASN A 5 15.60 2.42 21.56
CA ASN A 5 15.90 1.00 21.31
C ASN A 5 15.91 0.70 19.79
N TYR A 6 16.55 1.53 18.96
CA TYR A 6 16.82 1.14 17.57
C TYR A 6 17.87 0.02 17.55
N VAL A 7 17.70 -0.91 16.62
CA VAL A 7 18.79 -1.79 16.16
C VAL A 7 19.91 -0.86 15.70
N THR A 8 21.10 -1.02 16.28
CA THR A 8 22.28 -0.25 15.85
C THR A 8 23.12 -1.09 14.91
N ASP A 9 24.07 -0.49 14.21
CA ASP A 9 25.03 -1.24 13.37
C ASP A 9 25.87 -2.27 14.14
N ARG A 10 25.83 -2.23 15.48
CA ARG A 10 26.51 -3.19 16.36
C ARG A 10 25.60 -4.29 16.91
N SER A 11 24.31 -4.25 16.60
CA SER A 11 23.35 -5.21 17.14
C SER A 11 23.60 -6.59 16.54
N THR A 12 23.75 -7.58 17.42
CA THR A 12 23.85 -9.00 17.03
C THR A 12 22.54 -9.48 16.40
N PRO A 13 22.56 -10.58 15.63
CA PRO A 13 21.33 -11.19 15.11
C PRO A 13 20.31 -11.49 16.21
N ALA A 14 20.74 -11.94 17.40
CA ALA A 14 19.83 -12.22 18.53
C ALA A 14 19.17 -10.96 19.10
N GLU A 15 19.90 -9.84 19.16
CA GLU A 15 19.34 -8.55 19.58
C GLU A 15 18.35 -8.00 18.55
N TYR A 16 18.64 -8.15 17.25
CA TYR A 16 17.72 -7.84 16.17
C TYR A 16 16.41 -8.65 16.29
N GLU A 17 16.49 -9.97 16.48
CA GLU A 17 15.30 -10.81 16.66
C GLU A 17 14.46 -10.38 17.87
N THR A 18 15.12 -10.07 18.99
CA THR A 18 14.46 -9.62 20.21
C THR A 18 13.76 -8.27 20.01
N HIS A 19 14.42 -7.35 19.31
CA HIS A 19 13.85 -6.05 18.95
C HIS A 19 12.60 -6.22 18.08
N ILE A 20 12.70 -7.00 16.99
CA ILE A 20 11.56 -7.25 16.08
C ILE A 20 10.39 -7.89 16.82
N ALA A 21 10.64 -8.91 17.64
CA ALA A 21 9.58 -9.58 18.41
C ALA A 21 8.86 -8.61 19.36
N ARG A 22 9.62 -7.74 20.04
CA ARG A 22 9.05 -6.70 20.91
C ARG A 22 8.23 -5.69 20.10
N GLN A 23 8.76 -5.22 18.97
CA GLN A 23 8.09 -4.22 18.15
C GLN A 23 6.78 -4.75 17.56
N LEU A 24 6.76 -6.00 17.10
CA LEU A 24 5.54 -6.68 16.65
C LEU A 24 4.47 -6.75 17.75
N GLN A 25 4.88 -7.03 18.99
CA GLN A 25 3.97 -7.04 20.13
C GLN A 25 3.40 -5.64 20.42
N VAL A 26 4.24 -4.60 20.41
CA VAL A 26 3.81 -3.20 20.57
C VAL A 26 2.81 -2.80 19.47
N ASN A 27 3.11 -3.14 18.21
CA ASN A 27 2.24 -2.84 17.08
C ASN A 27 0.86 -3.51 17.25
N LYS A 28 0.85 -4.78 17.66
CA LYS A 28 -0.39 -5.54 17.91
C LYS A 28 -1.22 -4.95 19.05
N GLU A 29 -0.58 -4.62 20.18
CA GLU A 29 -1.25 -4.02 21.34
C GLU A 29 -1.85 -2.65 21.01
N HIS A 30 -1.09 -1.81 20.30
CA HIS A 30 -1.57 -0.50 19.86
C HIS A 30 -2.81 -0.62 18.98
N LEU A 31 -2.77 -1.47 17.94
CA LEU A 31 -3.91 -1.70 17.06
C LEU A 31 -5.13 -2.23 17.82
N ALA A 32 -4.94 -3.08 18.83
CA ALA A 32 -6.04 -3.60 19.65
C ALA A 32 -6.67 -2.52 20.55
N SER A 33 -5.93 -1.46 20.86
CA SER A 33 -6.41 -0.34 21.69
C SER A 33 -7.17 0.76 20.93
N LEU A 34 -7.19 0.73 19.59
CA LEU A 34 -7.80 1.80 18.79
C LEU A 34 -9.33 1.80 18.90
N THR A 35 -9.92 2.92 19.31
CA THR A 35 -11.39 3.07 19.48
C THR A 35 -12.02 4.15 18.61
N HIS A 36 -11.25 4.87 17.80
CA HIS A 36 -11.78 5.95 16.96
C HIS A 36 -12.57 5.41 15.75
N PRO A 37 -13.43 6.24 15.11
CA PRO A 37 -14.12 5.85 13.88
C PRO A 37 -13.15 5.32 12.82
N GLY A 38 -13.56 4.24 12.12
CA GLY A 38 -12.74 3.58 11.10
C GLY A 38 -11.51 2.83 11.60
N SER A 39 -11.32 2.69 12.93
CA SER A 39 -10.22 1.87 13.48
C SER A 39 -10.42 0.36 13.32
N ALA A 40 -11.64 -0.07 13.02
CA ALA A 40 -11.99 -1.47 12.74
C ALA A 40 -12.08 -1.70 11.24
N ILE A 41 -11.52 -2.82 10.78
CA ILE A 41 -11.66 -3.27 9.39
C ILE A 41 -13.08 -3.80 9.17
N LYS A 42 -13.76 -3.24 8.17
CA LYS A 42 -15.02 -3.78 7.65
C LYS A 42 -14.89 -3.98 6.15
N LEU A 43 -14.24 -5.06 5.75
CA LEU A 43 -14.16 -5.51 4.37
C LEU A 43 -15.23 -6.59 4.15
N PRO A 44 -16.45 -6.23 3.71
CA PRO A 44 -17.57 -7.18 3.60
C PRO A 44 -17.27 -8.38 2.70
N TYR A 45 -16.34 -8.26 1.75
CA TYR A 45 -15.96 -9.35 0.86
C TYR A 45 -14.62 -10.01 1.23
N GLY A 46 -13.86 -9.45 2.19
CA GLY A 46 -12.62 -10.05 2.67
C GLY A 46 -11.66 -10.44 1.52
N ASN A 47 -11.36 -11.73 1.41
CA ASN A 47 -10.56 -12.32 0.33
C ASN A 47 -11.41 -12.97 -0.79
N ASP A 48 -12.73 -12.99 -0.63
CA ASP A 48 -13.65 -13.57 -1.61
C ASP A 48 -13.99 -12.53 -2.69
N PRO A 49 -14.19 -12.95 -3.95
CA PRO A 49 -14.66 -12.04 -4.98
C PRO A 49 -16.01 -11.43 -4.62
N ALA A 50 -16.10 -10.12 -4.76
CA ALA A 50 -17.33 -9.38 -4.63
C ALA A 50 -18.39 -9.81 -5.69
N PRO A 51 -19.70 -9.68 -5.39
CA PRO A 51 -20.75 -9.82 -6.39
C PRO A 51 -20.52 -8.89 -7.58
N GLN A 52 -20.85 -9.37 -8.78
CA GLN A 52 -20.68 -8.56 -9.98
C GLN A 52 -21.47 -7.26 -9.89
N THR A 53 -20.87 -6.18 -10.40
CA THR A 53 -21.58 -4.92 -10.60
C THR A 53 -21.33 -4.35 -12.00
N ASP A 54 -22.30 -3.58 -12.48
CA ASP A 54 -22.20 -2.74 -13.68
C ASP A 54 -21.86 -1.28 -13.33
N GLY A 55 -21.94 -0.90 -12.05
CA GLY A 55 -21.67 0.46 -11.61
C GLY A 55 -20.18 0.75 -11.32
N PRO A 56 -19.86 2.01 -11.02
CA PRO A 56 -18.47 2.46 -10.89
C PRO A 56 -17.71 1.82 -9.73
N ILE A 57 -16.47 1.41 -9.99
CA ILE A 57 -15.53 0.92 -8.98
C ILE A 57 -14.33 1.85 -8.95
N PHE A 58 -13.96 2.34 -7.76
CA PHE A 58 -12.79 3.19 -7.60
C PHE A 58 -11.72 2.44 -6.79
N PHE A 59 -10.61 2.13 -7.46
CA PHE A 59 -9.42 1.52 -6.89
C PHE A 59 -8.47 2.58 -6.31
N PHE A 60 -7.99 2.33 -5.09
CA PHE A 60 -7.07 3.22 -4.36
C PHE A 60 -5.79 2.48 -4.03
N ASP A 61 -4.65 3.02 -4.46
CA ASP A 61 -3.40 2.68 -3.81
C ASP A 61 -3.38 3.17 -2.36
N ILE A 62 -2.52 2.59 -1.52
CA ILE A 62 -2.43 2.92 -0.09
C ILE A 62 -1.20 3.78 0.16
N ASP A 63 -0.02 3.21 -0.07
CA ASP A 63 1.25 3.80 0.28
C ASP A 63 1.53 5.04 -0.57
N ASN A 64 1.95 6.13 0.07
CA ASN A 64 2.12 7.45 -0.57
C ASN A 64 0.87 7.95 -1.33
N CYS A 65 -0.32 7.41 -1.10
CA CYS A 65 -1.56 7.81 -1.77
C CYS A 65 -2.63 8.19 -0.75
N LEU A 66 -3.08 7.24 0.08
CA LEU A 66 -3.99 7.51 1.21
C LEU A 66 -3.30 8.25 2.36
N TYR A 67 -1.98 8.32 2.33
CA TYR A 67 -1.17 9.16 3.20
C TYR A 67 -0.01 9.74 2.41
N LYS A 68 0.50 10.89 2.87
CA LYS A 68 1.52 11.65 2.16
C LYS A 68 2.89 10.98 2.21
N ARG A 69 3.65 11.08 1.11
CA ARG A 69 5.04 10.64 1.04
C ARG A 69 5.94 11.45 1.97
N SER A 70 5.58 12.70 2.28
CA SER A 70 6.28 13.54 3.26
C SER A 70 6.39 12.93 4.65
N LEU A 71 5.60 11.90 4.97
CA LEU A 71 5.67 11.17 6.24
C LEU A 71 6.87 10.21 6.33
N GLN A 72 7.64 10.05 5.24
CA GLN A 72 8.90 9.28 5.21
C GLN A 72 8.77 7.80 5.63
N ILE A 73 7.57 7.23 5.54
CA ILE A 73 7.34 5.80 5.83
C ILE A 73 8.15 4.92 4.87
N HIS A 74 8.23 5.32 3.60
CA HIS A 74 9.07 4.67 2.62
C HIS A 74 10.56 4.67 3.05
N ASP A 75 11.07 5.77 3.59
CA ASP A 75 12.48 5.86 3.99
C ASP A 75 12.76 4.98 5.22
N LEU A 76 11.81 4.91 6.16
CA LEU A 76 11.86 3.97 7.28
C LEU A 76 11.79 2.51 6.82
N MET A 77 10.94 2.20 5.84
CA MET A 77 10.87 0.89 5.21
C MET A 77 12.22 0.51 4.61
N GLN A 78 12.89 1.41 3.88
CA GLN A 78 14.21 1.12 3.31
C GLN A 78 15.26 0.78 4.38
N GLN A 79 15.20 1.39 5.57
CA GLN A 79 16.07 1.04 6.70
C GLN A 79 15.80 -0.38 7.21
N TYR A 80 14.53 -0.75 7.39
CA TYR A 80 14.16 -2.11 7.83
C TYR A 80 14.54 -3.19 6.81
N ILE A 81 14.42 -2.88 5.50
CA ILE A 81 14.86 -3.77 4.42
C ILE A 81 16.38 -4.00 4.50
N HIS A 82 17.14 -2.91 4.65
CA HIS A 82 18.60 -2.96 4.79
C HIS A 82 19.02 -3.75 6.02
N ASP A 83 18.38 -3.50 7.17
CA ASP A 83 18.62 -4.24 8.40
C ASP A 83 18.31 -5.73 8.23
N TYR A 84 17.23 -6.09 7.55
CA TYR A 84 16.93 -7.49 7.25
C TYR A 84 18.05 -8.11 6.39
N PHE A 85 18.53 -7.44 5.35
CA PHE A 85 19.62 -7.93 4.51
C PHE A 85 20.92 -8.16 5.28
N VAL A 86 21.35 -7.17 6.06
CA VAL A 86 22.60 -7.28 6.82
C VAL A 86 22.46 -8.31 7.94
N ARG A 87 21.41 -8.24 8.77
CA ARG A 87 21.31 -9.05 10.00
C ARG A 87 20.74 -10.45 9.79
N ARG A 88 19.92 -10.69 8.75
CA ARG A 88 19.30 -12.01 8.49
C ARG A 88 19.91 -12.75 7.31
N LEU A 89 20.33 -12.03 6.27
CA LEU A 89 20.95 -12.64 5.10
C LEU A 89 22.48 -12.60 5.13
N ASP A 90 23.07 -12.00 6.18
CA ASP A 90 24.52 -11.89 6.39
C ASP A 90 25.22 -11.20 5.19
N LEU A 91 24.54 -10.21 4.60
CA LEU A 91 25.09 -9.40 3.52
C LEU A 91 25.92 -8.25 4.09
N SER A 92 26.94 -7.83 3.33
CA SER A 92 27.61 -6.56 3.60
C SER A 92 26.66 -5.38 3.38
N ASP A 93 26.93 -4.23 3.98
CA ASP A 93 26.16 -3.02 3.73
C ASP A 93 26.13 -2.67 2.23
N GLU A 94 27.26 -2.81 1.53
CA GLU A 94 27.36 -2.56 0.10
C GLU A 94 26.48 -3.52 -0.72
N ASP A 95 26.54 -4.82 -0.42
CA ASP A 95 25.73 -5.84 -1.12
C ASP A 95 24.24 -5.64 -0.84
N ALA A 96 23.88 -5.29 0.39
CA ALA A 96 22.50 -5.01 0.78
C ALA A 96 21.93 -3.82 -0.01
N MET A 97 22.66 -2.71 -0.08
CA MET A 97 22.27 -1.54 -0.86
C MET A 97 22.15 -1.86 -2.35
N GLU A 98 23.11 -2.59 -2.92
CA GLU A 98 23.07 -2.98 -4.34
C GLU A 98 21.84 -3.86 -4.63
N LEU A 99 21.57 -4.84 -3.78
CA LEU A 99 20.45 -5.76 -3.93
C LEU A 99 19.10 -5.05 -3.85
N GLN A 100 18.95 -4.14 -2.89
CA GLN A 100 17.77 -3.32 -2.68
C GLN A 100 17.48 -2.44 -3.90
N LEU A 101 18.48 -1.70 -4.39
CA LEU A 101 18.37 -0.86 -5.58
C LEU A 101 18.06 -1.67 -6.83
N LYS A 102 18.74 -2.81 -7.01
CA LYS A 102 18.54 -3.70 -8.15
C LYS A 102 17.09 -4.19 -8.23
N TYR A 103 16.53 -4.69 -7.13
CA TYR A 103 15.19 -5.26 -7.16
C TYR A 103 14.08 -4.21 -7.17
N TYR A 104 14.28 -3.08 -6.51
CA TYR A 104 13.37 -1.95 -6.66
C TYR A 104 13.26 -1.51 -8.13
N ARG A 105 14.40 -1.31 -8.82
CA ARG A 105 14.41 -0.92 -10.25
C ARG A 105 13.83 -1.98 -11.17
N THR A 106 14.08 -3.26 -10.89
CA THR A 106 13.71 -4.36 -11.81
C THR A 106 12.24 -4.77 -11.67
N TYR A 107 11.69 -4.72 -10.46
CA TYR A 107 10.39 -5.30 -10.14
C TYR A 107 9.38 -4.30 -9.56
N GLY A 108 9.81 -3.07 -9.24
CA GLY A 108 9.00 -2.09 -8.50
C GLY A 108 8.79 -2.46 -7.03
N LEU A 109 9.22 -3.66 -6.62
CA LEU A 109 9.12 -4.24 -5.28
C LEU A 109 10.34 -5.13 -5.04
N ALA A 110 11.17 -4.78 -4.06
CA ALA A 110 12.39 -5.53 -3.77
C ALA A 110 12.10 -7.02 -3.47
N ILE A 111 10.99 -7.29 -2.78
CA ILE A 111 10.59 -8.62 -2.32
C ILE A 111 10.31 -9.62 -3.44
N GLN A 112 9.87 -9.18 -4.62
CA GLN A 112 9.63 -10.10 -5.74
C GLN A 112 10.94 -10.73 -6.23
N GLY A 113 12.03 -9.95 -6.26
CA GLY A 113 13.36 -10.46 -6.60
C GLY A 113 13.90 -11.42 -5.54
N LEU A 114 13.72 -11.08 -4.26
CA LEU A 114 14.16 -11.88 -3.13
C LEU A 114 13.49 -13.25 -3.08
N VAL A 115 12.16 -13.30 -3.18
CA VAL A 115 11.41 -14.56 -3.18
C VAL A 115 11.81 -15.40 -4.39
N LYS A 116 11.82 -14.81 -5.59
CA LYS A 116 12.03 -15.54 -6.84
C LYS A 116 13.45 -16.08 -7.02
N TYR A 117 14.48 -15.29 -6.69
CA TYR A 117 15.87 -15.62 -7.00
C TYR A 117 16.70 -16.01 -5.78
N HIS A 118 16.36 -15.52 -4.58
CA HIS A 118 17.08 -15.84 -3.35
C HIS A 118 16.35 -16.84 -2.46
N LYS A 119 15.13 -17.27 -2.85
CA LYS A 119 14.30 -18.24 -2.11
C LYS A 119 14.06 -17.83 -0.65
N ILE A 120 13.98 -16.53 -0.41
CA ILE A 120 13.61 -15.97 0.88
C ILE A 120 12.12 -16.24 1.10
N ASP A 121 11.76 -16.60 2.33
CA ASP A 121 10.35 -16.69 2.73
C ASP A 121 9.76 -15.28 2.77
N GLY A 122 8.82 -15.01 1.86
CA GLY A 122 8.18 -13.71 1.74
C GLY A 122 7.38 -13.31 2.97
N LEU A 123 6.83 -14.27 3.73
CA LEU A 123 6.10 -13.99 4.96
C LEU A 123 7.06 -13.72 6.12
N GLU A 124 8.22 -14.39 6.17
CA GLU A 124 9.26 -14.08 7.14
C GLU A 124 9.82 -12.67 6.93
N TYR A 125 10.13 -12.31 5.67
CA TYR A 125 10.54 -10.96 5.31
C TYR A 125 9.48 -9.93 5.72
N ASN A 126 8.21 -10.17 5.39
CA ASN A 126 7.11 -9.28 5.75
C ASN A 126 7.03 -9.05 7.26
N ALA A 127 7.15 -10.12 8.05
CA ALA A 127 7.08 -10.05 9.51
C ALA A 127 8.18 -9.16 10.11
N LYS A 128 9.38 -9.19 9.52
CA LYS A 128 10.57 -8.50 10.04
C LYS A 128 10.79 -7.10 9.47
N VAL A 129 10.18 -6.82 8.33
CA VAL A 129 10.29 -5.53 7.67
C VAL A 129 9.01 -4.75 7.88
N ASP A 130 7.94 -5.14 7.19
CA ASP A 130 6.71 -4.36 7.08
C ASP A 130 5.85 -4.40 8.37
N ASP A 131 5.57 -5.60 8.88
CA ASP A 131 4.79 -5.78 10.11
C ASP A 131 5.50 -5.17 11.34
N ALA A 132 6.83 -5.06 11.29
CA ALA A 132 7.66 -4.51 12.35
C ALA A 132 7.72 -2.97 12.36
N LEU A 133 7.34 -2.28 11.28
CA LEU A 133 7.34 -0.81 11.25
C LEU A 133 6.46 -0.22 12.37
N PRO A 134 6.91 0.79 13.13
CA PRO A 134 6.11 1.46 14.16
C PRO A 134 5.14 2.49 13.55
N LEU A 135 4.28 2.08 12.59
CA LEU A 135 3.43 2.98 11.82
C LEU A 135 2.53 3.88 12.68
N GLN A 136 2.15 3.44 13.87
CA GLN A 136 1.35 4.23 14.82
C GLN A 136 2.01 5.51 15.33
N GLU A 137 3.34 5.62 15.20
CA GLU A 137 4.09 6.82 15.57
C GLU A 137 4.03 7.89 14.46
N ILE A 138 3.52 7.53 13.27
CA ILE A 138 3.55 8.35 12.06
C ILE A 138 2.12 8.56 11.52
N LEU A 139 1.34 7.50 11.41
CA LEU A 139 -0.03 7.52 10.91
C LEU A 139 -1.02 7.79 12.05
N HIS A 140 -1.86 8.78 11.83
CA HIS A 140 -2.92 9.19 12.73
C HIS A 140 -4.23 9.32 11.96
N PRO A 141 -5.39 9.32 12.66
CA PRO A 141 -6.68 9.50 12.00
C PRO A 141 -6.73 10.78 11.16
N ASP A 142 -7.15 10.66 9.90
CA ASP A 142 -7.32 11.80 9.00
C ASP A 142 -8.81 12.03 8.73
N GLU A 143 -9.38 12.98 9.48
CA GLU A 143 -10.81 13.33 9.39
C GLU A 143 -11.18 13.89 8.01
N LYS A 144 -10.28 14.63 7.34
CA LYS A 144 -10.57 15.22 6.02
C LYS A 144 -10.63 14.16 4.94
N LEU A 145 -9.68 13.22 4.97
CA LEU A 145 -9.67 12.05 4.10
C LEU A 145 -10.92 11.21 4.32
N ARG A 146 -11.25 10.93 5.58
CA ARG A 146 -12.44 10.17 5.96
C ARG A 146 -13.71 10.83 5.42
N ASP A 147 -13.88 12.12 5.62
CA ASP A 147 -15.07 12.86 5.16
C ASP A 147 -15.19 12.86 3.63
N MET A 148 -14.08 12.98 2.91
CA MET A 148 -14.06 12.90 1.45
C MET A 148 -14.50 11.51 0.97
N LEU A 149 -13.95 10.45 1.55
CA LEU A 149 -14.31 9.07 1.21
C LEU A 149 -15.78 8.75 1.59
N ILE A 150 -16.29 9.29 2.70
CA ILE A 150 -17.71 9.17 3.07
C ILE A 150 -18.60 9.83 2.01
N LYS A 151 -18.25 11.02 1.52
CA LYS A 151 -19.01 11.69 0.45
C LYS A 151 -18.97 10.89 -0.85
N LEU A 152 -17.82 10.31 -1.19
CA LEU A 152 -17.66 9.47 -2.36
C LEU A 152 -18.53 8.20 -2.31
N ARG A 153 -18.63 7.57 -1.13
CA ARG A 153 -19.58 6.45 -0.91
C ARG A 153 -21.04 6.93 -0.89
N GLY A 154 -21.27 8.06 -0.27
CA GLY A 154 -22.57 8.58 0.10
C GLY A 154 -23.20 9.38 -1.03
N LYS A 155 -23.73 8.68 -2.04
CA LYS A 155 -24.68 9.17 -3.08
C LYS A 155 -25.04 8.10 -4.14
N GLY A 156 -24.42 6.92 -4.10
CA GLY A 156 -24.68 5.86 -5.08
C GLY A 156 -24.03 6.09 -6.45
N HIS A 157 -23.08 7.03 -6.55
CA HIS A 157 -22.31 7.27 -7.77
C HIS A 157 -21.06 6.38 -7.89
N CYS A 158 -20.64 5.77 -6.78
CA CYS A 158 -19.62 4.75 -6.77
C CYS A 158 -20.14 3.56 -5.97
N ASP A 159 -20.21 2.40 -6.63
CA ASP A 159 -20.70 1.17 -6.01
C ASP A 159 -19.70 0.63 -5.00
N ARG A 160 -18.40 0.83 -5.27
CA ARG A 160 -17.31 0.20 -4.50
C ARG A 160 -16.08 1.08 -4.45
N LEU A 161 -15.57 1.27 -3.25
CA LEU A 161 -14.19 1.70 -3.02
C LEU A 161 -13.36 0.45 -2.72
N TRP A 162 -12.29 0.26 -3.47
CA TRP A 162 -11.47 -0.95 -3.41
C TRP A 162 -10.02 -0.59 -3.16
N LEU A 163 -9.40 -1.19 -2.15
CA LEU A 163 -7.98 -1.01 -1.91
C LEU A 163 -7.19 -1.87 -2.90
N PHE A 164 -6.17 -1.32 -3.54
CA PHE A 164 -5.32 -2.03 -4.49
C PHE A 164 -3.85 -1.67 -4.26
N THR A 165 -3.18 -2.46 -3.42
CA THR A 165 -1.82 -2.21 -2.95
C THR A 165 -0.82 -3.27 -3.44
N ASN A 166 0.43 -2.84 -3.54
CA ASN A 166 1.57 -3.72 -3.74
C ASN A 166 2.11 -4.33 -2.44
N ALA A 167 1.64 -3.88 -1.27
CA ALA A 167 1.99 -4.43 0.03
C ALA A 167 1.27 -5.75 0.34
N TYR A 168 1.65 -6.41 1.45
CA TYR A 168 0.89 -7.54 2.00
C TYR A 168 -0.35 -7.05 2.74
N LYS A 169 -1.34 -7.94 2.91
CA LYS A 169 -2.64 -7.59 3.52
C LYS A 169 -2.53 -6.93 4.90
N ASN A 170 -1.61 -7.41 5.75
CA ASN A 170 -1.47 -6.91 7.12
C ASN A 170 -1.12 -5.42 7.12
N HIS A 171 -0.20 -4.99 6.25
CA HIS A 171 0.19 -3.59 6.13
C HIS A 171 -0.94 -2.71 5.62
N GLY A 172 -1.62 -3.12 4.56
CA GLY A 172 -2.76 -2.40 4.01
C GLY A 172 -3.86 -2.19 5.06
N GLU A 173 -4.22 -3.25 5.79
CA GLU A 173 -5.19 -3.19 6.89
C GLU A 173 -4.71 -2.27 8.02
N ARG A 174 -3.43 -2.34 8.42
CA ARG A 174 -2.87 -1.47 9.46
C ARG A 174 -2.96 0.00 9.08
N CYS A 175 -2.59 0.35 7.84
CA CYS A 175 -2.63 1.72 7.36
C CYS A 175 -4.04 2.31 7.44
N VAL A 176 -5.05 1.62 6.89
CA VAL A 176 -6.43 2.14 6.87
C VAL A 176 -7.04 2.20 8.28
N ARG A 177 -6.65 1.30 9.19
CA ARG A 177 -7.07 1.37 10.60
C ARG A 177 -6.47 2.58 11.30
N LEU A 178 -5.18 2.84 11.14
CA LEU A 178 -4.50 3.97 11.77
C LEU A 178 -5.00 5.31 11.23
N LEU A 179 -5.28 5.39 9.92
CA LEU A 179 -5.87 6.55 9.26
C LEU A 179 -7.37 6.75 9.60
N GLY A 180 -8.01 5.77 10.25
CA GLY A 180 -9.43 5.87 10.61
C GLY A 180 -10.37 5.75 9.41
N ILE A 181 -10.04 4.92 8.43
CA ILE A 181 -10.81 4.69 7.19
C ILE A 181 -11.05 3.20 6.90
N GLY A 182 -10.78 2.31 7.87
CA GLY A 182 -10.90 0.86 7.72
C GLY A 182 -12.31 0.30 7.48
N ASP A 183 -13.33 1.13 7.64
CA ASP A 183 -14.74 0.80 7.38
C ASP A 183 -15.29 1.43 6.08
N LEU A 184 -14.43 2.06 5.27
CA LEU A 184 -14.84 2.80 4.07
C LEU A 184 -14.52 2.08 2.75
N PHE A 185 -14.01 0.85 2.80
CA PHE A 185 -13.68 0.07 1.59
C PHE A 185 -14.40 -1.28 1.60
N GLU A 186 -14.77 -1.76 0.42
CA GLU A 186 -15.48 -3.04 0.24
C GLU A 186 -14.54 -4.25 0.29
N GLY A 187 -13.27 -4.05 -0.12
CA GLY A 187 -12.29 -5.12 -0.24
C GLY A 187 -10.87 -4.61 -0.49
N LEU A 188 -9.93 -5.56 -0.54
CA LEU A 188 -8.50 -5.33 -0.63
C LEU A 188 -7.86 -6.33 -1.59
N SER A 189 -7.29 -5.82 -2.68
CA SER A 189 -6.37 -6.55 -3.55
C SER A 189 -4.93 -6.24 -3.16
N PHE A 190 -4.18 -7.27 -2.75
CA PHE A 190 -2.82 -7.14 -2.20
C PHE A 190 -1.84 -8.11 -2.88
N CYS A 191 -0.54 -7.91 -2.70
CA CYS A 191 0.47 -8.87 -3.18
C CYS A 191 0.60 -10.03 -2.20
N ASP A 192 0.31 -11.27 -2.65
CA ASP A 192 0.32 -12.44 -1.79
C ASP A 192 1.74 -13.00 -1.63
N TYR A 193 2.51 -12.43 -0.69
CA TYR A 193 3.91 -12.82 -0.45
C TYR A 193 4.10 -14.28 -0.02
N GLY A 194 3.02 -15.02 0.29
CA GLY A 194 3.06 -16.46 0.52
C GLY A 194 3.18 -17.30 -0.77
N LYS A 195 3.08 -16.68 -1.96
CA LYS A 195 3.21 -17.33 -3.26
C LYS A 195 4.51 -16.92 -3.93
N MET A 196 5.23 -17.88 -4.52
CA MET A 196 6.52 -17.62 -5.19
C MET A 196 6.40 -16.71 -6.43
N ASP A 197 5.26 -16.77 -7.11
CA ASP A 197 4.95 -16.09 -8.36
C ASP A 197 3.86 -15.03 -8.17
N PHE A 198 3.82 -14.39 -7.00
CA PHE A 198 2.84 -13.34 -6.74
C PHE A 198 2.97 -12.19 -7.75
N VAL A 199 1.81 -11.66 -8.10
CA VAL A 199 1.62 -10.64 -9.12
C VAL A 199 1.43 -9.29 -8.45
N CYS A 200 2.07 -8.25 -8.98
CA CYS A 200 2.05 -6.90 -8.44
C CYS A 200 1.85 -5.86 -9.55
N LYS A 201 1.38 -4.66 -9.20
CA LYS A 201 1.41 -3.50 -10.10
C LYS A 201 2.88 -3.20 -10.48
N PRO A 202 3.19 -2.82 -11.73
CA PRO A 202 2.29 -2.41 -12.81
C PRO A 202 1.85 -3.55 -13.77
N GLN A 203 2.01 -4.83 -13.40
CA GLN A 203 1.69 -5.95 -14.28
C GLN A 203 0.18 -6.02 -14.55
N GLU A 204 -0.25 -6.17 -15.82
CA GLU A 204 -1.67 -6.23 -16.20
C GLU A 204 -2.44 -7.33 -15.46
N GLN A 205 -1.78 -8.45 -15.15
CA GLN A 205 -2.37 -9.54 -14.37
C GLN A 205 -2.83 -9.06 -12.98
N ALA A 206 -2.16 -8.07 -12.36
CA ALA A 206 -2.55 -7.51 -11.08
C ALA A 206 -3.89 -6.76 -11.20
N PHE A 207 -4.05 -5.98 -12.26
CA PHE A 207 -5.25 -5.19 -12.55
C PHE A 207 -6.44 -6.08 -12.89
N HIS A 208 -6.25 -7.10 -13.73
CA HIS A 208 -7.29 -8.08 -14.03
C HIS A 208 -7.74 -8.87 -12.80
N ARG A 209 -6.79 -9.21 -11.91
CA ARG A 209 -7.11 -9.83 -10.62
C ARG A 209 -7.94 -8.88 -9.76
N ALA A 210 -7.50 -7.64 -9.59
CA ALA A 210 -8.22 -6.65 -8.79
C ALA A 210 -9.62 -6.35 -9.34
N LEU A 211 -9.77 -6.26 -10.67
CA LEU A 211 -11.08 -6.11 -11.32
C LEU A 211 -12.01 -7.28 -10.96
N LYS A 212 -11.51 -8.52 -11.06
CA LYS A 212 -12.28 -9.72 -10.73
C LYS A 212 -12.65 -9.77 -9.25
N GLU A 213 -11.69 -9.48 -8.36
CA GLU A 213 -11.90 -9.47 -6.90
C GLU A 213 -12.94 -8.41 -6.50
N ALA A 214 -12.91 -7.23 -7.15
CA ALA A 214 -13.90 -6.17 -6.93
C ALA A 214 -15.26 -6.41 -7.61
N GLY A 215 -15.43 -7.50 -8.36
CA GLY A 215 -16.69 -7.80 -9.07
C GLY A 215 -16.92 -6.94 -10.31
N GLY A 216 -15.88 -6.29 -10.84
CA GLY A 216 -15.98 -5.50 -12.06
C GLY A 216 -16.02 -6.36 -13.32
N LYS A 217 -16.74 -5.88 -14.35
CA LYS A 217 -16.84 -6.54 -15.67
C LYS A 217 -15.92 -5.93 -16.72
N SER A 218 -15.63 -4.64 -16.61
CA SER A 218 -14.88 -3.86 -17.60
C SER A 218 -14.13 -2.71 -16.91
N PHE A 219 -12.94 -2.38 -17.42
CA PHE A 219 -12.16 -1.25 -16.92
C PHE A 219 -12.81 0.11 -17.26
N GLU A 220 -13.72 0.17 -18.23
CA GLU A 220 -14.41 1.40 -18.64
C GLU A 220 -15.34 1.99 -17.55
N ASN A 221 -15.65 1.20 -16.52
CA ASN A 221 -16.39 1.63 -15.33
C ASN A 221 -15.48 1.82 -14.11
N CYS A 222 -14.17 1.66 -14.29
CA CYS A 222 -13.19 1.69 -13.20
C CYS A 222 -12.44 3.02 -13.16
N TYR A 223 -12.18 3.48 -11.94
CA TYR A 223 -11.35 4.63 -11.62
C TYR A 223 -10.16 4.15 -10.81
N PHE A 224 -9.02 4.80 -10.94
CA PHE A 224 -7.80 4.40 -10.22
C PHE A 224 -6.99 5.61 -9.79
N VAL A 225 -6.51 5.61 -8.55
CA VAL A 225 -5.58 6.61 -8.02
C VAL A 225 -4.35 5.94 -7.42
N ASP A 226 -3.17 6.39 -7.83
CA ASP A 226 -1.87 5.79 -7.49
C ASP A 226 -0.75 6.85 -7.68
N ASP A 227 0.34 6.74 -6.91
CA ASP A 227 1.50 7.64 -7.00
C ASP A 227 2.53 7.19 -8.05
N SER A 228 2.47 5.93 -8.50
CA SER A 228 3.38 5.38 -9.49
C SER A 228 2.90 5.64 -10.91
N ALA A 229 3.66 6.46 -11.64
CA ALA A 229 3.46 6.69 -13.07
C ALA A 229 3.36 5.38 -13.89
N ALA A 230 4.10 4.33 -13.52
CA ALA A 230 4.03 3.04 -14.21
C ALA A 230 2.70 2.32 -13.97
N ASN A 231 2.14 2.40 -12.75
CA ASN A 231 0.83 1.83 -12.43
C ASN A 231 -0.27 2.59 -13.18
N ILE A 232 -0.19 3.93 -13.20
CA ILE A 232 -1.10 4.78 -13.96
C ILE A 232 -1.03 4.49 -15.46
N ALA A 233 0.16 4.28 -16.02
CA ALA A 233 0.32 3.96 -17.44
C ALA A 233 -0.39 2.65 -17.81
N THR A 234 -0.31 1.62 -16.95
CA THR A 234 -1.05 0.38 -17.14
C THR A 234 -2.56 0.61 -17.05
N ALA A 235 -3.05 1.41 -16.10
CA ALA A 235 -4.47 1.72 -16.00
C ALA A 235 -5.01 2.44 -17.25
N VAL A 236 -4.28 3.44 -17.77
CA VAL A 236 -4.62 4.11 -19.03
C VAL A 236 -4.64 3.10 -20.19
N LYS A 237 -3.60 2.27 -20.31
CA LYS A 237 -3.51 1.24 -21.36
C LYS A 237 -4.68 0.25 -21.32
N LEU A 238 -5.12 -0.14 -20.13
CA LEU A 238 -6.23 -1.07 -19.93
C LEU A 238 -7.61 -0.43 -20.14
N GLY A 239 -7.68 0.90 -20.32
CA GLY A 239 -8.93 1.61 -20.59
C GLY A 239 -9.74 1.92 -19.33
N PHE A 240 -9.07 2.21 -18.21
CA PHE A 240 -9.75 2.79 -17.04
C PHE A 240 -10.48 4.07 -17.44
N LYS A 241 -11.69 4.29 -16.91
CA LYS A 241 -12.48 5.49 -17.20
C LYS A 241 -11.71 6.77 -16.89
N LYS A 242 -11.06 6.81 -15.72
CA LYS A 242 -10.10 7.83 -15.34
C LYS A 242 -9.00 7.20 -14.48
N ALA A 243 -7.75 7.51 -14.82
CA ALA A 243 -6.59 7.23 -13.99
C ALA A 243 -6.06 8.57 -13.43
N VAL A 244 -5.91 8.64 -12.11
CA VAL A 244 -5.52 9.83 -11.37
C VAL A 244 -4.12 9.60 -10.80
N HIS A 245 -3.15 10.34 -11.32
CA HIS A 245 -1.77 10.30 -10.84
C HIS A 245 -1.61 11.25 -9.66
N PHE A 246 -1.35 10.70 -8.48
CA PHE A 246 -1.10 11.49 -7.28
C PHE A 246 0.40 11.80 -7.14
N VAL A 247 0.76 13.08 -7.13
CA VAL A 247 2.16 13.50 -7.01
C VAL A 247 2.29 14.63 -6.01
N GLU A 248 2.75 14.29 -4.81
CA GLU A 248 2.94 15.27 -3.74
C GLU A 248 4.07 16.26 -4.04
N ARG A 249 5.23 15.78 -4.53
CA ARG A 249 6.44 16.59 -4.73
C ARG A 249 6.89 16.51 -6.18
N ASP A 250 7.41 17.61 -6.72
CA ASP A 250 7.85 17.66 -8.13
C ASP A 250 8.98 16.68 -8.46
N GLU A 251 9.83 16.38 -7.48
CA GLU A 251 10.90 15.37 -7.60
C GLU A 251 10.36 13.95 -7.84
N ASP A 252 9.09 13.71 -7.47
CA ASP A 252 8.43 12.42 -7.56
C ASP A 252 7.57 12.27 -8.83
N LEU A 253 7.39 13.36 -9.59
CA LEU A 253 6.48 13.42 -10.74
C LEU A 253 6.80 12.40 -11.83
N GLY A 254 8.08 12.11 -12.06
CA GLY A 254 8.52 11.31 -13.20
C GLY A 254 7.92 11.83 -14.51
N THR A 255 7.25 10.96 -15.28
CA THR A 255 6.46 11.34 -16.46
C THR A 255 5.02 10.90 -16.26
N THR A 256 4.10 11.85 -16.02
CA THR A 256 2.67 11.55 -15.97
C THR A 256 2.21 10.98 -17.32
N PRO A 257 1.61 9.78 -17.36
CA PRO A 257 1.13 9.18 -18.59
C PRO A 257 0.08 10.06 -19.29
N GLU A 258 0.13 10.12 -20.62
CA GLU A 258 -0.88 10.82 -21.41
C GLU A 258 -2.28 10.25 -21.12
N GLY A 259 -3.27 11.12 -20.91
CA GLY A 259 -4.63 10.72 -20.55
C GLY A 259 -4.87 10.54 -19.04
N ALA A 260 -3.85 10.61 -18.19
CA ALA A 260 -4.02 10.65 -16.74
C ALA A 260 -4.31 12.06 -16.21
N ILE A 261 -5.02 12.14 -15.09
CA ILE A 261 -5.29 13.39 -14.37
C ILE A 261 -4.27 13.53 -13.25
N LEU A 262 -3.54 14.65 -13.21
CA LEU A 262 -2.59 14.92 -12.14
C LEU A 262 -3.27 15.64 -10.97
N ILE A 263 -3.05 15.15 -9.75
CA ILE A 263 -3.44 15.83 -8.50
C ILE A 263 -2.24 15.95 -7.56
N ARG A 264 -2.29 16.92 -6.64
CA ARG A 264 -1.20 17.22 -5.69
C ARG A 264 -1.56 16.89 -4.25
N ASP A 265 -2.85 16.82 -3.95
CA ASP A 265 -3.40 16.31 -2.70
C ASP A 265 -4.50 15.26 -3.03
N ILE A 266 -4.58 14.17 -2.28
CA ILE A 266 -5.66 13.18 -2.44
C ILE A 266 -7.04 13.82 -2.23
N LEU A 267 -7.10 14.92 -1.48
CA LEU A 267 -8.31 15.72 -1.28
C LEU A 267 -8.75 16.51 -2.51
N ASP A 268 -7.97 16.51 -3.60
CA ASP A 268 -8.32 17.09 -4.91
C ASP A 268 -9.16 16.13 -5.79
N LEU A 269 -9.43 14.91 -5.32
CA LEU A 269 -10.27 13.94 -6.03
C LEU A 269 -11.66 14.47 -6.43
N PRO A 270 -12.38 15.25 -5.61
CA PRO A 270 -13.65 15.85 -6.01
C PRO A 270 -13.56 16.74 -7.27
N GLN A 271 -12.40 17.34 -7.54
CA GLN A 271 -12.16 18.15 -8.74
C GLN A 271 -11.71 17.30 -9.94
N ALA A 272 -10.97 16.22 -9.69
CA ALA A 272 -10.50 15.30 -10.73
C ALA A 272 -11.63 14.41 -11.29
N VAL A 273 -12.52 13.94 -10.41
CA VAL A 273 -13.62 13.02 -10.74
C VAL A 273 -14.97 13.50 -10.20
N PRO A 274 -15.40 14.74 -10.52
CA PRO A 274 -16.59 15.36 -9.93
C PRO A 274 -17.86 14.53 -10.10
N GLU A 275 -17.96 13.77 -11.19
CA GLU A 275 -19.09 12.88 -11.46
C GLU A 275 -19.30 11.76 -10.43
N LEU A 276 -18.31 11.49 -9.57
CA LEU A 276 -18.43 10.54 -8.45
C LEU A 276 -18.84 11.22 -7.13
N PHE A 277 -18.83 12.55 -7.06
CA PHE A 277 -19.10 13.33 -5.85
C PHE A 277 -20.37 14.21 -5.94
N GLU A 278 -20.83 14.52 -7.15
CA GLU A 278 -22.00 15.37 -7.44
C GLU A 278 -23.32 14.67 -7.17
#